data_AF-A0A955U810-F1
#
_entry.id   AF-A0A955U810-F1
#
_cell.length_a   1.000
_cell.length_b   1.000
_cell.length_c   1.000
_cell.angle_alpha   90.00
_cell.angle_beta   90.00
_cell.angle_gamma   90.00
#
_symmetry.space_group_name_H-M   'P 1'
#
loop_
_entity.id
_entity.type
_entity.pdbx_description
1 polymer ?
#
loop_
_entity_poly.entity_id
_entity_poly.type
_entity_poly.pdbx_seq_one_letter_code
_entity_poly.pdbx_strand_id
1 'polypeptide(L)'
;MRGLPVKDLPDDRRLAAIGLLLCAAGADGVVDDEELWGLIGDLRVQDLGEGAQALVARWFADAPTVADVAGPLRDAPADVRAGLVLRALEVVVSDGVLAGREREQVALIATELSVTEDQLDALHALVGDLIRLTAGMPELGPRLRVLRGAGTTLAAARIPPGALRFSGLLEALEGLEPLLEGAGADPELLGDRRARARGRAEHAGELRASMEALLASMSRREAELDEPRATAAALRRRSLERRLRPLTGSRA
;
A
#
# COMPACT_ATOMS: atom_id res chain seq x y z
N MET A 1 -11.08 -13.29 -15.97
CA MET A 1 -10.85 -11.84 -15.84
C MET A 1 -9.71 -11.64 -14.88
N ARG A 2 -8.63 -10.97 -15.30
CA ARG A 2 -7.42 -10.76 -14.50
C ARG A 2 -7.71 -9.68 -13.46
N GLY A 3 -7.66 -10.00 -12.16
CA GLY A 3 -7.58 -9.01 -11.09
C GLY A 3 -6.27 -8.25 -11.20
N LEU A 4 -6.36 -6.93 -11.36
CA LEU A 4 -5.29 -6.02 -11.71
C LEU A 4 -4.64 -5.49 -10.41
N PRO A 5 -3.32 -5.63 -10.17
CA PRO A 5 -2.64 -4.94 -9.06
C PRO A 5 -2.94 -3.43 -9.09
N VAL A 6 -2.77 -2.70 -7.98
CA VAL A 6 -3.17 -1.27 -7.89
C VAL A 6 -2.64 -0.43 -9.06
N LYS A 7 -1.40 -0.72 -9.51
CA LYS A 7 -0.75 -0.08 -10.65
C LYS A 7 -1.48 -0.22 -12.00
N ASP A 8 -2.31 -1.25 -12.13
CA ASP A 8 -3.04 -1.59 -13.35
C ASP A 8 -4.49 -1.07 -13.30
N LEU A 9 -4.89 -0.38 -12.22
CA LEU A 9 -6.17 0.33 -12.15
C LEU A 9 -6.16 1.57 -13.08
N PRO A 10 -7.32 1.99 -13.61
CA PRO A 10 -7.48 3.30 -14.22
C PRO A 10 -6.98 4.43 -13.31
N ASP A 11 -6.44 5.50 -13.89
CA ASP A 11 -5.75 6.57 -13.15
C ASP A 11 -6.58 7.19 -12.03
N ASP A 12 -7.88 7.40 -12.24
CA ASP A 12 -8.80 7.94 -11.24
C ASP A 12 -8.94 7.02 -10.02
N ARG A 13 -9.06 5.71 -10.26
CA ARG A 13 -9.12 4.68 -9.22
C ARG A 13 -7.76 4.45 -8.56
N ARG A 14 -6.68 4.53 -9.31
CA ARG A 14 -5.31 4.42 -8.80
C ARG A 14 -5.00 5.58 -7.86
N LEU A 15 -5.37 6.81 -8.25
CA LEU A 15 -5.24 8.01 -7.42
C LEU A 15 -6.10 7.92 -6.15
N ALA A 16 -7.34 7.46 -6.27
CA ALA A 16 -8.22 7.18 -5.13
C ALA A 16 -7.62 6.14 -4.17
N ALA A 17 -7.06 5.06 -4.70
CA ALA A 17 -6.41 4.01 -3.92
C ALA A 17 -5.18 4.56 -3.17
N ILE A 18 -4.34 5.35 -3.83
CA ILE A 18 -3.21 6.04 -3.18
C ILE A 18 -3.71 6.93 -2.03
N GLY A 19 -4.75 7.72 -2.28
CA GLY A 19 -5.37 8.56 -1.26
C GLY A 19 -5.82 7.76 -0.04
N LEU A 20 -6.57 6.67 -0.24
CA LEU A 20 -7.04 5.82 0.87
C LEU A 20 -5.91 5.21 1.68
N LEU A 21 -4.85 4.74 1.02
CA LEU A 21 -3.71 4.16 1.71
C LEU A 21 -2.94 5.21 2.52
N LEU A 22 -2.87 6.45 2.02
CA LEU A 22 -2.33 7.57 2.80
C LEU A 22 -3.24 7.99 3.95
N CYS A 23 -4.57 7.88 3.80
CA CYS A 23 -5.47 8.06 4.94
C CYS A 23 -5.18 7.04 6.04
N ALA A 24 -4.95 5.77 5.68
CA ALA A 24 -4.65 4.70 6.62
C ALA A 24 -3.31 4.94 7.33
N ALA A 25 -2.23 5.18 6.57
CA ALA A 25 -0.90 5.44 7.12
C ALA A 25 -0.86 6.71 7.99
N GLY A 26 -1.63 7.74 7.63
CA GLY A 26 -1.65 9.01 8.35
C GLY A 26 -2.61 9.06 9.55
N ALA A 27 -3.24 7.95 9.92
CA ALA A 27 -4.33 7.92 10.91
C ALA A 27 -3.91 8.37 12.32
N ASP A 28 -2.65 8.15 12.69
CA ASP A 28 -2.09 8.57 13.97
C ASP A 28 -1.57 10.03 13.95
N GLY A 29 -1.54 10.65 12.77
CA GLY A 29 -1.04 12.00 12.50
C GLY A 29 0.39 12.05 11.93
N VAL A 30 1.06 10.91 11.73
CA VAL A 30 2.41 10.82 11.17
C VAL A 30 2.50 9.62 10.24
N VAL A 31 2.78 9.86 8.95
CA VAL A 31 3.17 8.77 8.04
C VAL A 31 4.67 8.49 8.25
N ASP A 32 5.04 7.26 8.62
CA ASP A 32 6.45 6.89 8.72
C ASP A 32 7.08 6.79 7.32
N ASP A 33 8.38 7.04 7.25
CA ASP A 33 9.09 7.01 5.97
C ASP A 33 8.99 5.60 5.34
N GLU A 34 9.11 4.51 6.10
CA GLU A 34 9.05 3.14 5.57
C GLU A 34 7.70 2.81 4.91
N GLU A 35 6.60 3.19 5.55
CA GLU A 35 5.25 3.07 4.99
C GLU A 35 5.11 3.86 3.70
N LEU A 36 5.61 5.10 3.71
CA LEU A 36 5.62 6.00 2.56
C LEU A 36 6.38 5.39 1.38
N TRP A 37 7.55 4.81 1.62
CA TRP A 37 8.36 4.16 0.60
C TRP A 37 7.67 2.94 0.00
N GLY A 38 7.07 2.10 0.84
CA GLY A 38 6.27 0.96 0.38
C GLY A 38 5.09 1.39 -0.49
N LEU A 39 4.41 2.48 -0.11
CA LEU A 39 3.30 3.04 -0.89
C LEU A 39 3.75 3.60 -2.24
N ILE A 40 4.78 4.46 -2.28
CA ILE A 40 5.20 5.11 -3.53
C ILE A 40 5.72 4.07 -4.54
N GLY A 41 6.52 3.12 -4.08
CA GLY A 41 7.12 2.09 -4.93
C GLY A 41 6.09 1.15 -5.56
N ASP A 42 5.10 0.71 -4.78
CA ASP A 42 4.12 -0.29 -5.22
C ASP A 42 3.01 0.34 -6.08
N LEU A 43 2.70 1.62 -5.85
CA LEU A 43 1.58 2.31 -6.50
C LEU A 43 1.96 2.96 -7.85
N ARG A 44 3.25 2.93 -8.20
CA ARG A 44 3.82 3.52 -9.43
C ARG A 44 3.34 4.96 -9.66
N VAL A 45 3.48 5.80 -8.63
CA VAL A 45 3.04 7.21 -8.66
C VAL A 45 3.62 7.97 -9.87
N GLN A 46 4.83 7.63 -10.30
CA GLN A 46 5.51 8.22 -11.46
C GLN A 46 4.81 7.98 -12.81
N ASP A 47 3.96 6.96 -12.89
CA ASP A 47 3.20 6.67 -14.10
C ASP A 47 1.89 7.49 -14.17
N LEU A 48 1.57 8.28 -13.14
CA LEU A 48 0.41 9.17 -13.15
C LEU A 48 0.71 10.43 -13.96
N GLY A 49 -0.33 11.11 -14.47
CA GLY A 49 -0.18 12.44 -15.04
C GLY A 49 0.34 13.46 -14.01
N GLU A 50 1.06 14.49 -14.47
CA GLU A 50 1.72 15.49 -13.60
C GLU A 50 0.79 16.11 -12.55
N GLY A 51 -0.47 16.39 -12.91
CA GLY A 51 -1.47 16.92 -11.98
C GLY A 51 -1.79 15.97 -10.83
N ALA A 52 -1.89 14.66 -11.11
CA ALA A 52 -2.14 13.63 -10.12
C ALA A 52 -0.92 13.38 -9.23
N GLN A 53 0.29 13.33 -9.81
CA GLN A 53 1.53 13.27 -9.03
C GLN A 53 1.64 14.45 -8.07
N ALA A 54 1.30 15.65 -8.54
CA ALA A 54 1.37 16.85 -7.75
C ALA A 54 0.25 16.95 -6.69
N LEU A 55 -0.85 16.19 -6.85
CA LEU A 55 -1.86 16.00 -5.81
C LEU A 55 -1.38 15.01 -4.73
N VAL A 56 -0.82 13.87 -5.14
CA VAL A 56 -0.21 12.89 -4.21
C VAL A 56 0.90 13.56 -3.38
N ALA A 57 1.74 14.39 -4.01
CA ALA A 57 2.76 15.17 -3.30
C ALA A 57 2.17 16.04 -2.17
N ARG A 58 0.99 16.62 -2.39
CA ARG A 58 0.29 17.42 -1.37
C ARG A 58 -0.25 16.55 -0.25
N TRP A 59 -0.76 15.37 -0.58
CA TRP A 59 -1.29 14.43 0.41
C TRP A 59 -0.25 13.94 1.41
N PHE A 60 1.04 13.92 1.05
CA PHE A 60 2.10 13.66 2.03
C PHE A 60 2.23 14.73 3.12
N ALA A 61 1.79 15.94 2.83
CA ALA A 61 1.83 17.05 3.77
C ALA A 61 0.51 17.25 4.51
N ASP A 62 -0.59 16.70 3.98
CA ASP A 62 -1.95 16.85 4.44
C ASP A 62 -2.78 15.70 3.84
N ALA A 63 -2.80 14.56 4.54
CA ALA A 63 -3.48 13.36 4.05
C ALA A 63 -4.96 13.66 3.78
N PRO A 64 -5.55 13.13 2.70
CA PRO A 64 -6.96 13.35 2.42
C PRO A 64 -7.81 12.64 3.48
N THR A 65 -9.11 12.93 3.52
CA THR A 65 -10.05 12.08 4.26
C THR A 65 -10.52 10.92 3.39
N VAL A 66 -11.00 9.83 4.00
CA VAL A 66 -11.57 8.69 3.25
C VAL A 66 -12.71 9.14 2.35
N ALA A 67 -13.56 10.05 2.83
CA ALA A 67 -14.69 10.57 2.08
C ALA A 67 -14.26 11.31 0.80
N ASP A 68 -13.12 11.99 0.83
CA ASP A 68 -12.60 12.75 -0.33
C ASP A 68 -12.15 11.85 -1.48
N VAL A 69 -11.72 10.62 -1.17
CA VAL A 69 -11.01 9.75 -2.13
C VAL A 69 -11.71 8.43 -2.41
N ALA A 70 -12.65 7.97 -1.58
CA ALA A 70 -13.30 6.68 -1.76
C ALA A 70 -14.24 6.61 -2.99
N GLY A 71 -14.75 7.76 -3.46
CA GLY A 71 -15.79 7.84 -4.50
C GLY A 71 -15.54 6.96 -5.73
N PRO A 72 -14.40 7.09 -6.44
CA PRO A 72 -14.07 6.27 -7.62
C PRO A 72 -13.98 4.76 -7.37
N LEU A 73 -13.84 4.35 -6.11
CA LEU A 73 -13.61 2.96 -5.70
C LEU A 73 -14.86 2.25 -5.19
N ARG A 74 -15.95 2.97 -4.88
CA ARG A 74 -17.20 2.37 -4.38
C ARG A 74 -17.76 1.32 -5.35
N ASP A 75 -17.68 1.61 -6.65
CA ASP A 75 -18.12 0.71 -7.72
C ASP A 75 -16.98 -0.12 -8.33
N ALA A 76 -15.81 -0.16 -7.69
CA ALA A 76 -14.74 -1.05 -8.13
C ALA A 76 -15.16 -2.52 -7.92
N PRO A 77 -14.63 -3.48 -8.69
CA PRO A 77 -14.85 -4.90 -8.46
C PRO A 77 -14.55 -5.33 -7.01
N ALA A 78 -15.27 -6.34 -6.50
CA ALA A 78 -15.18 -6.75 -5.10
C ALA A 78 -13.77 -7.21 -4.68
N ASP A 79 -13.01 -7.81 -5.61
CA ASP A 79 -11.61 -8.18 -5.40
C ASP A 79 -10.72 -6.95 -5.22
N VAL A 80 -10.95 -5.88 -5.98
CA VAL A 80 -10.22 -4.60 -5.80
C VAL A 80 -10.57 -3.99 -4.45
N ARG A 81 -11.86 -3.92 -4.08
CA ARG A 81 -12.30 -3.31 -2.83
C ARG A 81 -11.74 -4.03 -1.60
N ALA A 82 -11.88 -5.36 -1.54
CA ALA A 82 -11.32 -6.17 -0.47
C ALA A 82 -9.77 -6.15 -0.49
N GLY A 83 -9.15 -6.14 -1.67
CA GLY A 83 -7.71 -6.06 -1.82
C GLY A 83 -7.13 -4.74 -1.32
N LEU A 84 -7.83 -3.61 -1.51
CA LEU A 84 -7.42 -2.32 -0.96
C LEU A 84 -7.54 -2.25 0.56
N VAL A 85 -8.58 -2.86 1.14
CA VAL A 85 -8.69 -3.00 2.61
C VAL A 85 -7.55 -3.85 3.16
N LEU A 86 -7.25 -4.98 2.50
CA LEU A 86 -6.10 -5.82 2.85
C LEU A 86 -4.80 -5.01 2.80
N ARG A 87 -4.59 -4.24 1.74
CA ARG A 87 -3.40 -3.42 1.60
C ARG A 87 -3.33 -2.32 2.65
N ALA A 88 -4.45 -1.70 3.01
CA ALA A 88 -4.51 -0.71 4.08
C ALA A 88 -4.09 -1.34 5.43
N LEU A 89 -4.57 -2.56 5.73
CA LEU A 89 -4.14 -3.32 6.92
C LEU A 89 -2.63 -3.61 6.91
N GLU A 90 -2.06 -4.00 5.76
CA GLU A 90 -0.61 -4.25 5.69
C GLU A 90 0.22 -2.99 5.95
N VAL A 91 -0.26 -1.84 5.48
CA VAL A 91 0.40 -0.55 5.66
C VAL A 91 0.45 -0.20 7.14
N VAL A 92 -0.70 -0.22 7.83
CA VAL A 92 -0.77 0.21 9.24
C VAL A 92 -0.28 -0.84 10.25
N VAL A 93 0.11 -2.03 9.80
CA VAL A 93 0.69 -3.07 10.67
C VAL A 93 2.15 -3.33 10.27
N SER A 94 2.80 -2.42 9.54
CA SER A 94 4.21 -2.58 9.17
C SER A 94 5.13 -2.63 10.39
N ASP A 95 4.76 -1.98 11.50
CA ASP A 95 5.49 -2.02 12.77
C ASP A 95 5.10 -3.21 13.68
N GLY A 96 4.12 -4.02 13.26
CA GLY A 96 3.60 -5.17 13.98
C GLY A 96 2.51 -4.88 15.02
N VAL A 97 2.05 -3.63 15.17
CA VAL A 97 1.02 -3.24 16.15
C VAL A 97 -0.03 -2.34 15.52
N LEU A 98 -1.27 -2.83 15.42
CA LEU A 98 -2.39 -1.98 14.99
C LEU A 98 -2.83 -1.06 16.13
N ALA A 99 -2.56 0.24 16.03
CA ALA A 99 -3.02 1.23 16.98
C ALA A 99 -4.55 1.47 16.86
N GLY A 100 -5.16 2.00 17.92
CA GLY A 100 -6.61 2.21 17.96
C GLY A 100 -7.14 3.11 16.83
N ARG A 101 -6.42 4.18 16.49
CA ARG A 101 -6.80 5.11 15.41
C ARG A 101 -6.68 4.50 14.02
N GLU A 102 -5.62 3.75 13.76
CA GLU A 102 -5.43 3.03 12.49
C GLU A 102 -6.53 1.99 12.29
N ARG A 103 -6.91 1.28 13.36
CA ARG A 103 -8.04 0.33 13.30
C ARG A 103 -9.34 1.01 12.92
N GLU A 104 -9.65 2.15 13.54
CA GLU A 104 -10.83 2.95 13.20
C GLU A 104 -10.78 3.43 11.75
N GLN A 105 -9.60 3.86 11.30
CA GLN A 105 -9.40 4.34 9.93
C GLN A 105 -9.60 3.22 8.90
N VAL A 106 -9.05 2.03 9.12
CA VAL A 106 -9.25 0.89 8.23
C VAL A 106 -10.70 0.41 8.25
N ALA A 107 -11.38 0.43 9.40
CA ALA A 107 -12.81 0.14 9.47
C ALA A 107 -13.66 1.15 8.67
N LEU A 108 -13.29 2.43 8.68
CA LEU A 108 -13.92 3.46 7.85
C LEU A 108 -13.69 3.19 6.35
N ILE A 109 -12.46 2.85 5.96
CA ILE A 109 -12.14 2.46 4.57
C ILE A 109 -12.97 1.24 4.15
N ALA A 110 -13.05 0.21 5.00
CA ALA A 110 -13.84 -0.99 4.73
C ALA A 110 -15.33 -0.65 4.53
N THR A 111 -15.88 0.21 5.38
CA THR A 111 -17.27 0.68 5.27
C THR A 111 -17.50 1.41 3.94
N GLU A 112 -16.64 2.35 3.58
CA GLU A 112 -16.74 3.12 2.34
C GLU A 112 -16.59 2.24 1.08
N LEU A 113 -15.82 1.17 1.18
CA LEU A 113 -15.64 0.18 0.11
C LEU A 113 -16.65 -0.98 0.18
N SER A 114 -17.66 -0.90 1.04
CA SER A 114 -18.68 -1.94 1.22
C SER A 114 -18.09 -3.33 1.47
N VAL A 115 -17.01 -3.38 2.26
CA VAL A 115 -16.42 -4.60 2.80
C VAL A 115 -17.07 -4.84 4.16
N THR A 116 -17.71 -6.00 4.31
CA THR A 116 -18.48 -6.33 5.52
C THR A 116 -17.57 -6.54 6.73
N GLU A 117 -18.12 -6.49 7.95
CA GLU A 117 -17.37 -6.77 9.18
C GLU A 117 -16.72 -8.17 9.17
N ASP A 118 -17.46 -9.22 8.79
CA ASP A 118 -16.92 -10.58 8.65
C ASP A 118 -15.72 -10.65 7.68
N GLN A 119 -15.76 -9.86 6.62
CA GLN A 119 -14.69 -9.76 5.63
C GLN A 119 -13.48 -9.03 6.23
N LEU A 120 -13.70 -7.91 6.92
CA LEU A 120 -12.65 -7.15 7.57
C LEU A 120 -11.93 -7.99 8.64
N ASP A 121 -12.68 -8.73 9.46
CA ASP A 121 -12.12 -9.64 10.47
C ASP A 121 -11.28 -10.76 9.85
N ALA A 122 -11.75 -11.33 8.74
CA ALA A 122 -11.00 -12.35 8.00
C ALA A 122 -9.70 -11.79 7.40
N LEU A 123 -9.73 -10.57 6.85
CA LEU A 123 -8.52 -9.90 6.34
C LEU A 123 -7.54 -9.55 7.46
N HIS A 124 -8.03 -9.11 8.61
CA HIS A 124 -7.19 -8.83 9.78
C HIS A 124 -6.52 -10.12 10.30
N ALA A 125 -7.27 -11.22 10.38
CA ALA A 125 -6.73 -12.52 10.75
C ALA A 125 -5.63 -12.97 9.76
N LEU A 126 -5.86 -12.79 8.46
CA LEU A 126 -4.87 -13.08 7.42
C LEU A 126 -3.59 -12.26 7.63
N VAL A 127 -3.67 -10.94 7.82
CA VAL A 127 -2.47 -10.10 8.01
C VAL A 127 -1.67 -10.57 9.23
N GLY A 128 -2.36 -10.88 10.34
CA GLY A 128 -1.72 -11.45 11.52
C GLY A 128 -1.04 -12.80 11.25
N ASP A 129 -1.65 -13.67 10.44
CA ASP A 129 -1.03 -14.92 9.98
C ASP A 129 0.23 -14.66 9.14
N LEU A 130 0.17 -13.72 8.19
CA LEU A 130 1.29 -13.39 7.30
C LEU A 130 2.48 -12.81 8.08
N ILE A 131 2.25 -11.91 9.03
CA ILE A 131 3.29 -11.34 9.89
C ILE A 131 3.97 -12.44 10.72
N ARG A 132 3.21 -13.38 11.29
CA ARG A 132 3.78 -14.51 12.03
C ARG A 132 4.66 -15.40 11.17
N LEU A 133 4.32 -15.54 9.89
CA LEU A 133 5.09 -16.34 8.94
C LEU A 133 6.39 -15.64 8.54
N THR A 134 6.36 -14.33 8.28
CA THR A 134 7.53 -13.51 7.93
C THR A 134 8.51 -13.37 9.11
N ALA A 135 8.00 -13.34 10.35
CA ALA A 135 8.81 -13.33 11.57
C ALA A 135 9.62 -14.62 11.83
N GLY A 136 9.41 -15.66 11.03
CA GLY A 136 10.26 -16.86 11.02
C GLY A 136 9.62 -18.10 11.63
N MET A 137 8.93 -18.88 10.78
CA MET A 137 8.66 -20.30 11.07
C MET A 137 9.72 -21.17 10.40
N PRO A 138 10.49 -22.02 11.09
CA PRO A 138 11.59 -22.76 10.46
C PRO A 138 11.14 -23.88 9.50
N GLU A 139 9.91 -24.40 9.68
CA GLU A 139 9.44 -25.59 8.97
C GLU A 139 8.29 -25.29 7.99
N LEU A 140 8.33 -25.94 6.82
CA LEU A 140 7.32 -25.81 5.77
C LEU A 140 5.94 -26.33 6.19
N GLY A 141 5.88 -27.43 6.94
CA GLY A 141 4.62 -28.06 7.37
C GLY A 141 3.71 -27.13 8.20
N PRO A 142 4.22 -26.55 9.31
CA PRO A 142 3.50 -25.53 10.07
C PRO A 142 3.07 -24.32 9.24
N ARG A 143 3.94 -23.78 8.37
CA ARG A 143 3.60 -22.66 7.47
C ARG A 143 2.39 -22.99 6.59
N LEU A 144 2.39 -24.16 5.96
CA LEU A 144 1.29 -24.61 5.11
C LEU A 144 -0.02 -24.78 5.88
N ARG A 145 0.01 -25.19 7.15
CA ARG A 145 -1.21 -25.30 7.98
C ARG A 145 -1.82 -23.95 8.28
N VAL A 146 -1.01 -22.97 8.70
CA VAL A 146 -1.46 -21.60 8.97
C VAL A 146 -2.15 -21.04 7.72
N LEU A 147 -1.50 -21.17 6.56
CA LEU A 147 -2.02 -20.60 5.33
C LEU A 147 -3.27 -21.31 4.82
N ARG A 148 -3.40 -22.63 4.99
CA ARG A 148 -4.67 -23.33 4.69
C ARG A 148 -5.79 -22.83 5.58
N GLY A 149 -5.50 -22.63 6.87
CA GLY A 149 -6.43 -22.01 7.82
C GLY A 149 -6.89 -20.64 7.34
N ALA A 150 -5.94 -19.77 6.98
CA ALA A 150 -6.24 -18.45 6.42
C ALA A 150 -7.13 -18.55 5.17
N GLY A 151 -6.80 -19.45 4.22
CA GLY A 151 -7.61 -19.69 3.04
C GLY A 151 -9.05 -20.10 3.36
N THR A 152 -9.25 -20.98 4.35
CA THR A 152 -10.60 -21.37 4.80
C THR A 152 -11.37 -20.22 5.44
N THR A 153 -10.70 -19.38 6.23
CA THR A 153 -11.30 -18.19 6.85
C THR A 153 -11.75 -17.19 5.79
N LEU A 154 -10.90 -16.90 4.80
CA LEU A 154 -11.21 -16.00 3.69
C LEU A 154 -12.39 -16.51 2.86
N ALA A 155 -12.42 -17.82 2.56
CA ALA A 155 -13.52 -18.43 1.82
C ALA A 155 -14.85 -18.36 2.59
N ALA A 156 -14.83 -18.62 3.91
CA ALA A 156 -16.00 -18.52 4.77
C ALA A 156 -16.57 -17.10 4.81
N ALA A 157 -15.69 -16.10 4.86
CA ALA A 157 -16.03 -14.68 4.78
C ALA A 157 -16.35 -14.20 3.35
N ARG A 158 -16.32 -15.09 2.35
CA ARG A 158 -16.57 -14.77 0.93
C ARG A 158 -15.64 -13.68 0.38
N ILE A 159 -14.39 -13.66 0.82
CA ILE A 159 -13.36 -12.79 0.25
C ILE A 159 -13.02 -13.30 -1.15
N PRO A 160 -13.11 -12.45 -2.20
CA PRO A 160 -12.72 -12.85 -3.54
C PRO A 160 -11.22 -13.22 -3.57
N PRO A 161 -10.83 -14.37 -4.17
CA PRO A 161 -9.42 -14.77 -4.23
C PRO A 161 -8.51 -13.73 -4.92
N GLY A 162 -9.07 -12.93 -5.83
CA GLY A 162 -8.36 -11.82 -6.48
C GLY A 162 -7.87 -10.73 -5.54
N ALA A 163 -8.47 -10.57 -4.34
CA ALA A 163 -8.05 -9.58 -3.34
C ALA A 163 -6.62 -9.81 -2.85
N LEU A 164 -6.19 -11.07 -2.81
CA LEU A 164 -4.84 -11.43 -2.37
C LEU A 164 -3.72 -10.92 -3.29
N ARG A 165 -4.06 -10.52 -4.52
CA ARG A 165 -3.11 -9.91 -5.47
C ARG A 165 -2.62 -8.53 -5.04
N PHE A 166 -3.28 -7.92 -4.07
CA PHE A 166 -2.93 -6.63 -3.50
C PHE A 166 -2.01 -6.75 -2.27
N SER A 167 -1.75 -7.97 -1.79
CA SER A 167 -0.91 -8.22 -0.63
C SER A 167 0.57 -8.23 -0.99
N GLY A 168 1.34 -7.31 -0.41
CA GLY A 168 2.80 -7.31 -0.51
C GLY A 168 3.45 -8.39 0.37
N LEU A 169 2.80 -8.75 1.49
CA LEU A 169 3.31 -9.78 2.41
C LEU A 169 3.27 -11.18 1.79
N LEU A 170 2.25 -11.50 0.99
CA LEU A 170 2.20 -12.76 0.26
C LEU A 170 3.29 -12.87 -0.81
N GLU A 171 3.78 -11.75 -1.36
CA GLU A 171 4.93 -11.77 -2.27
C GLU A 171 6.23 -12.13 -1.54
N ALA A 172 6.35 -11.75 -0.26
CA ALA A 172 7.52 -12.05 0.57
C ALA A 172 7.61 -13.52 1.00
N LEU A 173 6.51 -14.27 0.93
CA LEU A 173 6.46 -15.69 1.30
C LEU A 173 6.68 -16.56 0.05
N GLU A 174 7.90 -17.06 -0.13
CA GLU A 174 8.27 -18.00 -1.19
C GLU A 174 7.51 -19.35 -1.05
N GLY A 175 7.10 -19.96 -2.17
CA GLY A 175 6.55 -21.33 -2.21
C GLY A 175 5.07 -21.48 -1.88
N LEU A 176 4.30 -20.39 -1.83
CA LEU A 176 2.87 -20.39 -1.50
C LEU A 176 1.92 -20.62 -2.68
N GLU A 177 2.45 -20.89 -3.87
CA GLU A 177 1.70 -21.23 -5.08
C GLU A 177 0.53 -22.22 -4.84
N PRO A 178 0.69 -23.32 -4.05
CA PRO A 178 -0.37 -24.30 -3.84
C PRO A 178 -1.59 -23.80 -3.04
N LEU A 179 -1.45 -22.68 -2.31
CA LEU A 179 -2.52 -22.11 -1.49
C LEU A 179 -3.44 -21.21 -2.29
N LEU A 180 -2.84 -20.45 -3.22
CA LEU A 180 -3.60 -19.68 -4.19
C LEU A 180 -4.44 -20.64 -5.05
N GLU A 181 -3.85 -21.75 -5.51
CA GLU A 181 -4.58 -22.80 -6.23
C GLU A 181 -5.73 -23.39 -5.39
N GLY A 182 -5.51 -23.68 -4.10
CA GLY A 182 -6.55 -24.17 -3.19
C GLY A 182 -7.67 -23.19 -2.89
N ALA A 183 -7.39 -21.88 -2.98
CA ALA A 183 -8.38 -20.81 -2.89
C ALA A 183 -9.04 -20.47 -4.24
N GLY A 184 -8.71 -21.19 -5.32
CA GLY A 184 -9.23 -20.95 -6.67
C GLY A 184 -8.56 -19.80 -7.42
N ALA A 185 -7.37 -19.38 -7.00
CA ALA A 185 -6.55 -18.38 -7.67
C ALA A 185 -5.63 -19.06 -8.72
N ASP A 186 -5.60 -18.45 -9.91
CA ASP A 186 -4.95 -18.92 -11.14
C ASP A 186 -3.42 -19.07 -10.99
N PRO A 187 -2.79 -20.22 -11.34
CA PRO A 187 -1.34 -20.43 -11.27
C PRO A 187 -0.50 -19.41 -12.05
N GLU A 188 -1.03 -18.80 -13.12
CA GLU A 188 -0.35 -17.74 -13.88
C GLU A 188 -0.14 -16.45 -13.04
N LEU A 189 -0.80 -16.33 -11.88
CA LEU A 189 -0.62 -15.20 -10.95
C LEU A 189 0.79 -15.03 -10.42
N LEU A 190 1.60 -16.08 -10.54
CA LEU A 190 2.91 -16.22 -9.90
C LEU A 190 4.05 -16.03 -10.91
N GLY A 191 3.71 -15.84 -12.19
CA GLY A 191 4.58 -16.00 -13.34
C GLY A 191 5.68 -14.95 -13.56
N ASP A 192 5.98 -14.04 -12.63
CA ASP A 192 7.04 -13.04 -12.88
C ASP A 192 7.91 -12.69 -11.65
N ARG A 193 8.08 -13.65 -10.73
CA ARG A 193 8.84 -13.48 -9.49
C ARG A 193 10.36 -13.27 -9.69
N ARG A 194 10.97 -13.91 -10.71
CA ARG A 194 12.41 -13.81 -11.01
C ARG A 194 12.83 -12.55 -11.79
N ALA A 195 11.89 -11.89 -12.46
CA ALA A 195 12.13 -10.58 -13.08
C ALA A 195 12.00 -9.47 -12.03
N ARG A 196 10.98 -9.53 -11.16
CA ARG A 196 10.72 -8.51 -10.13
C ARG A 196 11.75 -8.49 -8.99
N ALA A 197 12.26 -9.65 -8.57
CA ALA A 197 13.32 -9.70 -7.56
C ALA A 197 14.65 -9.10 -8.06
N ARG A 198 14.95 -9.21 -9.37
CA ARG A 198 16.08 -8.53 -10.02
C ARG A 198 15.81 -7.04 -10.24
N GLY A 199 14.56 -6.69 -10.49
CA GLY A 199 14.11 -5.30 -10.59
C GLY A 199 14.28 -4.48 -9.32
N ARG A 200 14.37 -5.05 -8.11
CA ARG A 200 14.46 -4.26 -6.86
C ARG A 200 15.63 -3.27 -6.79
N ALA A 201 16.77 -3.55 -7.43
CA ALA A 201 17.89 -2.61 -7.51
C ALA A 201 17.67 -1.50 -8.55
N GLU A 202 17.07 -1.84 -9.69
CA GLU A 202 16.67 -0.85 -10.72
C GLU A 202 15.51 0.02 -10.20
N HIS A 203 14.55 -0.60 -9.50
CA HIS A 203 13.41 0.02 -8.83
C HIS A 203 13.85 1.01 -7.76
N ALA A 204 14.93 0.71 -7.01
CA ALA A 204 15.50 1.68 -6.06
C ALA A 204 16.05 2.94 -6.78
N GLY A 205 16.62 2.78 -7.98
CA GLY A 205 17.07 3.90 -8.82
C GLY A 205 15.91 4.71 -9.40
N GLU A 206 14.88 4.03 -9.93
CA GLU A 206 13.66 4.66 -10.45
C GLU A 206 12.86 5.37 -9.36
N LEU A 207 12.78 4.77 -8.18
CA LEU A 207 12.11 5.34 -7.00
C LEU A 207 12.84 6.60 -6.51
N ARG A 208 14.18 6.55 -6.46
CA ARG A 208 15.01 7.74 -6.18
C ARG A 208 14.75 8.86 -7.19
N ALA A 209 14.78 8.55 -8.48
CA ALA A 209 14.52 9.54 -9.54
C ALA A 209 13.10 10.13 -9.43
N SER A 210 12.11 9.29 -9.14
CA SER A 210 10.71 9.71 -8.94
C SER A 210 10.57 10.66 -7.76
N MET A 211 11.33 10.45 -6.68
CA MET A 211 11.33 11.34 -5.53
C MET A 211 12.09 12.64 -5.74
N GLU A 212 13.20 12.60 -6.47
CA GLU A 212 13.90 13.81 -6.90
C GLU A 212 12.96 14.67 -7.78
N ALA A 213 12.19 14.04 -8.67
CA ALA A 213 11.17 14.73 -9.47
C ALA A 213 10.02 15.30 -8.62
N LEU A 214 9.53 14.56 -7.62
CA LEU A 214 8.50 15.01 -6.68
C LEU A 214 8.99 16.22 -5.87
N LEU A 215 10.19 16.15 -5.30
CA LEU A 215 10.82 17.23 -4.54
C LEU A 215 11.06 18.48 -5.41
N ALA A 216 11.47 18.29 -6.66
CA ALA A 216 11.61 19.38 -7.61
C ALA A 216 10.26 20.03 -7.93
N SER A 217 9.19 19.24 -8.08
CA SER A 217 7.83 19.73 -8.26
C SER A 217 7.33 20.54 -7.05
N MET A 218 7.56 20.05 -5.84
CA MET A 218 7.25 20.77 -4.60
C MET A 218 8.02 22.10 -4.53
N SER A 219 9.32 22.09 -4.85
CA SER A 219 10.17 23.28 -4.82
C SER A 219 9.72 24.35 -5.82
N ARG A 220 9.26 23.96 -7.02
CA ARG A 220 8.69 24.91 -8.00
C ARG A 220 7.43 25.58 -7.48
N ARG A 221 6.55 24.82 -6.81
CA ARG A 221 5.31 25.37 -6.22
C ARG A 221 5.54 26.22 -4.98
N GLU A 222 6.55 25.91 -4.16
CA GLU A 222 6.94 26.77 -3.04
C GLU A 222 7.26 28.20 -3.49
N ALA A 223 7.82 28.36 -4.68
CA ALA A 223 8.13 29.66 -5.26
C ALA A 223 6.88 30.46 -5.69
N GLU A 224 5.70 29.82 -5.74
CA GLU A 224 4.43 30.42 -6.16
C GLU A 224 3.50 30.74 -4.96
N LEU A 225 3.90 30.42 -3.72
CA LEU A 225 3.09 30.60 -2.50
C LEU A 225 3.42 31.90 -1.75
N ASP A 226 2.41 32.51 -1.13
CA ASP A 226 2.59 33.64 -0.20
C ASP A 226 3.44 33.25 1.03
N GLU A 227 4.15 34.23 1.60
CA GLU A 227 5.18 34.07 2.65
C GLU A 227 4.85 33.09 3.81
N PRO A 228 3.64 33.12 4.41
CA PRO A 228 3.29 32.21 5.50
C PRO A 228 3.20 30.74 5.04
N ARG A 229 2.70 30.51 3.82
CA ARG A 229 2.57 29.17 3.23
C ARG A 229 3.91 28.66 2.71
N ALA A 230 4.75 29.54 2.17
CA ALA A 230 6.12 29.21 1.77
C ALA A 230 6.97 28.76 2.97
N THR A 231 6.82 29.39 4.14
CA THR A 231 7.56 29.03 5.37
C THR A 231 7.20 27.63 5.87
N ALA A 232 5.91 27.31 5.92
CA ALA A 232 5.44 25.98 6.34
C ALA A 232 5.87 24.88 5.35
N ALA A 233 5.80 25.15 4.05
CA ALA A 233 6.26 24.23 3.02
C ALA A 233 7.79 23.99 3.12
N ALA A 234 8.58 25.06 3.27
CA ALA A 234 10.03 24.97 3.40
C ALA A 234 10.48 24.18 4.64
N LEU A 235 9.78 24.29 5.76
CA LEU A 235 10.04 23.48 6.96
C LEU A 235 9.76 21.98 6.72
N ARG A 236 8.67 21.67 6.01
CA ARG A 236 8.31 20.29 5.62
C ARG A 236 9.31 19.72 4.62
N ARG A 237 9.74 20.50 3.62
CA ARG A 237 10.81 20.13 2.68
C ARG A 237 12.11 19.83 3.40
N ARG A 238 12.55 20.69 4.34
CA ARG A 238 13.74 20.43 5.17
C ARG A 238 13.61 19.22 6.07
N SER A 239 12.39 18.85 6.47
CA SER A 239 12.13 17.60 7.19
C SER A 239 12.36 16.40 6.26
N LEU A 240 11.76 16.45 5.06
CA LEU A 240 11.93 15.43 4.03
C LEU A 240 13.40 15.29 3.60
N GLU A 241 14.08 16.38 3.24
CA GLU A 241 15.49 16.38 2.85
C GLU A 241 16.41 15.80 3.93
N ARG A 242 16.16 16.08 5.22
CA ARG A 242 16.93 15.50 6.33
C ARG A 242 16.72 13.99 6.45
N ARG A 243 15.48 13.54 6.26
CA ARG A 243 15.10 12.12 6.25
C ARG A 243 15.67 11.36 5.05
N LEU A 244 15.85 12.03 3.91
CA LEU A 244 16.40 11.45 2.68
C LEU A 244 17.94 11.41 2.63
N ARG A 245 18.62 12.22 3.44
CA ARG A 245 20.10 12.34 3.44
C ARG A 245 20.86 11.00 3.67
N PRO A 246 20.41 10.05 4.52
CA PRO A 246 21.08 8.75 4.68
C PRO A 246 21.01 7.86 3.43
N LEU A 247 20.04 8.10 2.54
CA LEU A 247 19.69 7.21 1.43
C LEU A 247 20.31 7.63 0.11
N THR A 248 20.72 8.89 -0.04
CA THR A 248 21.36 9.40 -1.27
C THR A 248 22.84 9.04 -1.37
N GLY A 249 23.41 8.37 -0.37
CA GLY A 249 24.78 7.86 -0.40
C GLY A 249 25.84 8.96 -0.47
N SER A 250 25.51 10.20 -0.11
CA SER A 250 26.52 11.23 0.07
C SER A 250 27.24 10.99 1.40
N ARG A 251 28.15 10.00 1.41
CA ARG A 251 29.31 10.07 2.30
C ARG A 251 30.04 11.36 1.92
N ALA A 252 29.89 12.37 2.77
CA ALA A 252 30.88 13.44 2.81
C ALA A 252 32.23 12.87 3.27
#